data_AF-A0A804MCG4-F1
#
_entry.id   AF-A0A804MCG4-F1
#
_cell.length_a   1.000
_cell.length_b   1.000
_cell.length_c   1.000
_cell.angle_alpha   90.00
_cell.angle_beta   90.00
_cell.angle_gamma   90.00
#
_symmetry.space_group_name_H-M   'P 1'
#
loop_
_entity.id
_entity.type
_entity.pdbx_description
1 polymer ?
#
loop_
_entity_poly.entity_id
_entity_poly.type
_entity_poly.pdbx_seq_one_letter_code
_entity_poly.pdbx_strand_id
1 'polypeptide(L)'
;MPRPKPAAAGGGWLSGWGWDLMLGSIAAFYAVMAPYTKVEESFNVQAIHDILYHTYHIEKYDHLEFPGVVPRTFIGAFVISILSSPTVFVLRLLRVPKFYSLLTVRLTLSCVTLMSLRLLRVQVKKKFGHQAEAFFVVLTAIQFHLLFYSSRPLPNIFALALVNLAYSFWFKGSYLCTLRALIVAAVVFRCDMILLLGPIGLALLLSRSVSLLEAIKCCISTTLVCIGFTVLIDSIMWRRILWPEFQVLWFNSVLNRSSEWGTHSIHWYFTSALPRSMIVAYPLCMVGALLDRRIVPYMFPVFLFVVLYSKLPHKELRFIIGSIPMFNVSASLTASRLYNNRKKAGWNLLFILMLGAFLVRIFYCDFHGILQQLSWWLCFKGST
;
A
#
# COMPACT_ATOMS: atom_id res chain seq x y z
N MET A 1 14.78 1.24 51.79
CA MET A 1 14.41 0.29 50.72
C MET A 1 14.85 0.84 49.37
N PRO A 2 15.74 0.16 48.63
CA PRO A 2 16.09 0.59 47.27
C PRO A 2 14.94 0.30 46.29
N ARG A 3 14.69 1.24 45.37
CA ARG A 3 13.69 1.09 44.29
C ARG A 3 14.04 -0.13 43.42
N PRO A 4 13.06 -0.96 43.02
CA PRO A 4 13.33 -2.07 42.12
C PRO A 4 13.81 -1.54 40.77
N LYS A 5 14.94 -2.08 40.29
CA LYS A 5 15.45 -1.84 38.94
C LYS A 5 14.39 -2.31 37.94
N PRO A 6 14.12 -1.58 36.84
CA PRO A 6 13.29 -2.10 35.76
C PRO A 6 13.96 -3.35 35.19
N ALA A 7 13.21 -4.45 35.14
CA ALA A 7 13.65 -5.69 34.54
C ALA A 7 14.13 -5.41 33.10
N ALA A 8 15.38 -5.76 32.81
CA ALA A 8 15.89 -5.74 31.46
C ALA A 8 15.01 -6.66 30.61
N ALA A 9 14.28 -6.08 29.66
CA ALA A 9 13.52 -6.85 28.69
C ALA A 9 14.51 -7.61 27.79
N GLY A 10 14.83 -8.84 28.18
CA GLY A 10 15.53 -9.82 27.36
C GLY A 10 14.65 -10.27 26.21
N GLY A 11 14.40 -9.37 25.26
CA GLY A 11 13.82 -9.71 23.97
C GLY A 11 14.94 -9.97 22.99
N GLY A 12 15.24 -11.23 22.68
CA GLY A 12 16.16 -11.58 21.59
C GLY A 12 15.75 -10.89 20.29
N TRP A 13 16.69 -10.73 19.36
CA TRP A 13 16.48 -10.04 18.07
C TRP A 13 15.19 -10.45 17.35
N LEU A 14 14.76 -11.71 17.50
CA LEU A 14 13.52 -12.28 16.94
C LEU A 14 12.21 -11.85 17.64
N SER A 15 12.22 -11.44 18.91
CA SER A 15 10.98 -11.14 19.66
C SER A 15 10.19 -9.94 19.10
N GLY A 16 10.86 -9.06 18.33
CA GLY A 16 10.23 -7.93 17.63
C GLY A 16 9.72 -8.24 16.22
N TRP A 17 10.04 -9.41 15.66
CA TRP A 17 9.73 -9.79 14.27
C TRP A 17 8.56 -10.76 14.12
N GLY A 18 8.03 -11.33 15.21
CA GLY A 18 6.94 -12.31 15.13
C GLY A 18 5.74 -11.84 14.30
N TRP A 19 5.32 -10.58 14.51
CA TRP A 19 4.26 -9.96 13.71
C TRP A 19 4.63 -9.78 12.23
N ASP A 20 5.88 -9.44 11.93
CA ASP A 20 6.34 -9.27 10.55
C ASP A 20 6.42 -10.60 9.82
N LEU A 21 6.91 -11.65 10.49
CA LEU A 21 6.96 -13.01 9.95
C LEU A 21 5.56 -13.55 9.66
N MET A 22 4.59 -13.29 10.54
CA MET A 22 3.20 -13.68 10.29
C MET A 22 2.63 -13.00 9.05
N LEU A 23 2.74 -11.66 8.94
CA LEU A 23 2.26 -10.93 7.76
C LEU A 23 3.01 -11.34 6.48
N GLY A 24 4.32 -11.56 6.57
CA GLY A 24 5.16 -12.03 5.48
C GLY A 24 4.79 -13.43 5.00
N SER A 25 4.47 -14.34 5.93
CA SER A 25 4.05 -15.71 5.59
C SER A 25 2.71 -15.70 4.86
N ILE A 26 1.75 -14.88 5.29
CA ILE A 26 0.45 -14.72 4.61
C ILE A 26 0.65 -14.09 3.22
N ALA A 27 1.48 -13.06 3.10
CA ALA A 27 1.76 -12.44 1.80
C ALA A 27 2.48 -13.41 0.83
N ALA A 28 3.43 -14.21 1.35
CA ALA A 28 4.11 -15.24 0.58
C ALA A 28 3.15 -16.35 0.13
N PHE A 29 2.25 -16.78 1.01
CA PHE A 29 1.18 -17.72 0.67
C PHE A 29 0.34 -17.21 -0.51
N TYR A 30 -0.10 -15.95 -0.48
CA TYR A 30 -0.83 -15.35 -1.60
C TYR A 30 0.00 -15.25 -2.89
N ALA A 31 1.30 -14.96 -2.79
CA ALA A 31 2.18 -14.89 -3.96
C ALA A 31 2.35 -16.26 -4.64
N VAL A 32 2.40 -17.35 -3.86
CA VAL A 32 2.51 -18.72 -4.35
C VAL A 32 1.16 -19.24 -4.90
N MET A 33 0.08 -19.03 -4.15
CA MET A 33 -1.25 -19.56 -4.52
C MET A 33 -1.87 -18.87 -5.73
N ALA A 34 -1.46 -17.63 -6.03
CA ALA A 34 -1.96 -16.88 -7.16
C ALA A 34 -0.83 -16.52 -8.15
N PRO A 35 -0.29 -17.51 -8.89
CA PRO A 35 0.90 -17.34 -9.73
C PRO A 35 0.67 -16.42 -10.93
N TYR A 36 -0.56 -16.34 -11.45
CA TYR A 36 -0.87 -15.57 -12.67
C TYR A 36 -0.82 -14.06 -12.44
N THR A 37 -0.49 -13.29 -13.47
CA THR A 37 -0.44 -11.82 -13.48
C THR A 37 -1.67 -11.25 -14.15
N LYS A 38 -2.25 -10.17 -13.60
CA LYS A 38 -3.25 -9.39 -14.33
C LYS A 38 -2.60 -8.50 -15.39
N VAL A 39 -3.39 -8.03 -16.36
CA VAL A 39 -2.95 -7.15 -17.44
C VAL A 39 -2.29 -5.88 -16.89
N GLU A 40 -2.78 -5.34 -15.78
CA GLU A 40 -2.27 -4.08 -15.23
C GLU A 40 -0.96 -4.26 -14.45
N GLU A 41 -0.57 -5.50 -14.16
CA GLU A 41 0.76 -5.84 -13.65
C GLU A 41 1.79 -5.96 -14.78
N SER A 42 1.35 -6.14 -16.03
CA SER A 42 2.21 -6.58 -17.15
C SER A 42 3.41 -5.67 -17.33
N PHE A 43 3.21 -4.35 -17.41
CA PHE A 43 4.28 -3.40 -17.66
C PHE A 43 5.44 -3.56 -16.67
N ASN A 44 5.17 -3.56 -15.36
CA ASN A 44 6.25 -3.67 -14.37
C ASN A 44 6.82 -5.08 -14.30
N VAL A 45 6.01 -6.12 -14.54
CA VAL A 45 6.52 -7.51 -14.62
C VAL A 45 7.52 -7.62 -15.75
N GLN A 46 7.17 -7.14 -16.94
CA GLN A 46 8.03 -7.21 -18.12
C GLN A 46 9.23 -6.27 -17.97
N ALA A 47 9.04 -5.04 -17.48
CA ALA A 47 10.15 -4.13 -17.21
C ALA A 47 11.18 -4.74 -16.25
N ILE A 48 10.75 -5.41 -15.17
CA ILE A 48 11.65 -6.08 -14.24
C ILE A 48 12.34 -7.27 -14.91
N HIS A 49 11.60 -8.07 -15.69
CA HIS A 49 12.17 -9.15 -16.47
C HIS A 49 13.26 -8.63 -17.42
N ASP A 50 12.98 -7.57 -18.17
CA ASP A 50 13.88 -7.06 -19.19
C ASP A 50 15.14 -6.44 -18.57
N ILE A 51 15.01 -5.73 -17.44
CA ILE A 51 16.17 -5.24 -16.68
C ILE A 51 17.04 -6.41 -16.20
N LEU A 52 16.45 -7.50 -15.71
CA LEU A 52 17.18 -8.64 -15.15
C LEU A 52 17.80 -9.57 -16.21
N TYR A 53 17.16 -9.70 -17.39
CA TYR A 53 17.57 -10.67 -18.43
C TYR A 53 18.20 -10.01 -19.65
N HIS A 54 17.69 -8.86 -20.10
CA HIS A 54 18.18 -8.12 -21.26
C HIS A 54 19.14 -6.99 -20.90
N THR A 55 19.14 -6.54 -19.63
CA THR A 55 20.10 -5.58 -19.06
C THR A 55 20.25 -4.33 -19.92
N TYR A 56 21.38 -4.13 -20.60
CA TYR A 56 21.68 -2.95 -21.40
C TYR A 56 21.07 -2.99 -22.81
N HIS A 57 20.56 -4.13 -23.25
CA HIS A 57 19.97 -4.30 -24.58
C HIS A 57 18.52 -3.79 -24.62
N ILE A 58 18.35 -2.47 -24.53
CA ILE A 58 17.04 -1.79 -24.53
C ILE A 58 16.21 -2.13 -25.78
N GLU A 59 16.86 -2.41 -26.92
CA GLU A 59 16.21 -2.86 -28.17
C GLU A 59 15.28 -4.07 -27.98
N LYS A 60 15.55 -4.91 -26.97
CA LYS A 60 14.84 -6.17 -26.71
C LYS A 60 13.74 -6.04 -25.66
N TYR A 61 13.46 -4.84 -25.18
CA TYR A 61 12.50 -4.64 -24.11
C TYR A 61 11.06 -4.64 -24.65
N ASP A 62 10.17 -5.29 -23.93
CA ASP A 62 8.77 -5.53 -24.29
C ASP A 62 8.00 -4.21 -24.54
N HIS A 63 8.29 -3.16 -23.77
CA HIS A 63 7.57 -1.88 -23.87
C HIS A 63 7.81 -1.13 -25.18
N LEU A 64 8.81 -1.49 -25.97
CA LEU A 64 9.02 -0.92 -27.31
C LEU A 64 8.08 -1.54 -28.34
N GLU A 65 7.75 -2.83 -28.20
CA GLU A 65 6.82 -3.55 -29.05
C GLU A 65 5.37 -3.39 -28.54
N PHE A 66 5.17 -3.45 -27.22
CA PHE A 66 3.89 -3.35 -26.53
C PHE A 66 3.87 -2.18 -25.52
N PRO A 67 3.89 -0.91 -25.98
CA PRO A 67 3.98 0.27 -25.11
C PRO A 67 2.77 0.52 -24.21
N GLY A 68 1.65 -0.15 -24.46
CA GLY A 68 0.37 0.13 -23.81
C GLY A 68 -0.20 1.51 -24.19
N VAL A 69 -1.31 1.90 -23.54
CA VAL A 69 -2.03 3.15 -23.87
C VAL A 69 -1.30 4.39 -23.35
N VAL A 70 -0.61 4.27 -22.22
CA VAL A 70 0.11 5.37 -21.57
C VAL A 70 1.40 4.84 -20.96
N PRO A 71 2.53 5.54 -21.09
CA PRO A 71 3.78 5.08 -20.50
C PRO A 71 3.70 5.05 -18.98
N ARG A 72 4.53 4.19 -18.40
CA ARG A 72 4.70 4.01 -16.97
C ARG A 72 6.17 4.18 -16.63
N THR A 73 6.45 4.55 -15.38
CA THR A 73 7.83 4.73 -14.92
C THR A 73 8.54 3.40 -14.72
N PHE A 74 9.83 3.35 -15.08
CA PHE A 74 10.73 2.24 -14.81
C PHE A 74 11.34 2.29 -13.40
N ILE A 75 11.19 3.40 -12.66
CA ILE A 75 11.88 3.58 -11.36
C ILE A 75 11.53 2.46 -10.37
N GLY A 76 10.26 2.07 -10.27
CA GLY A 76 9.83 0.97 -9.41
C GLY A 76 10.42 -0.37 -9.84
N ALA A 77 10.40 -0.63 -11.16
CA ALA A 77 10.99 -1.82 -11.75
C ALA A 77 12.51 -1.90 -11.48
N PHE A 78 13.24 -0.79 -11.61
CA PHE A 78 14.67 -0.74 -11.31
C PHE A 78 14.98 -1.07 -9.86
N VAL A 79 14.27 -0.45 -8.90
CA VAL A 79 14.49 -0.70 -7.47
C VAL A 79 14.31 -2.19 -7.15
N ILE A 80 13.22 -2.80 -7.63
CA ILE A 80 12.97 -4.23 -7.36
C ILE A 80 13.95 -5.13 -8.10
N SER A 81 14.33 -4.78 -9.32
CA SER A 81 15.33 -5.54 -10.09
C SER A 81 16.68 -5.55 -9.37
N ILE A 82 17.14 -4.41 -8.85
CA ILE A 82 18.40 -4.33 -8.08
C ILE A 82 18.32 -5.22 -6.85
N LEU A 83 17.24 -5.11 -6.06
CA LEU A 83 17.07 -5.87 -4.82
C LEU A 83 16.93 -7.39 -5.06
N SER A 84 16.29 -7.79 -6.16
CA SER A 84 16.08 -9.20 -6.50
C SER A 84 17.24 -9.82 -7.30
N SER A 85 18.13 -9.00 -7.86
CA SER A 85 19.21 -9.44 -8.76
C SER A 85 20.13 -10.53 -8.18
N PRO A 86 20.55 -10.52 -6.91
CA PRO A 86 21.46 -11.56 -6.41
C PRO A 86 20.80 -12.94 -6.42
N THR A 87 19.54 -13.01 -5.96
CA THR A 87 18.77 -14.26 -5.94
C THR A 87 18.43 -14.72 -7.35
N VAL A 88 18.00 -13.81 -8.23
CA VAL A 88 17.69 -14.14 -9.63
C VAL A 88 18.95 -14.61 -10.37
N PHE A 89 20.11 -14.02 -10.09
CA PHE A 89 21.39 -14.46 -10.65
C PHE A 89 21.70 -15.93 -10.27
N VAL A 90 21.52 -16.30 -8.99
CA VAL A 90 21.68 -17.69 -8.55
C VAL A 90 20.68 -18.62 -9.24
N LEU A 91 19.41 -18.23 -9.34
CA LEU A 91 18.39 -19.03 -10.05
C LEU A 91 18.73 -19.23 -11.53
N ARG A 92 19.29 -18.20 -12.18
CA ARG A 92 19.76 -18.29 -13.57
C ARG A 92 20.95 -19.23 -13.71
N LEU A 93 21.90 -19.17 -12.77
CA LEU A 93 23.07 -20.08 -12.76
C LEU A 93 22.63 -21.54 -12.62
N LEU A 94 21.63 -21.79 -11.76
CA LEU A 94 21.03 -23.10 -11.55
C LEU A 94 20.06 -23.52 -12.67
N ARG A 95 19.88 -22.68 -13.71
CA ARG A 95 18.95 -22.90 -14.85
C ARG A 95 17.52 -23.22 -14.41
N VAL A 96 17.08 -22.61 -13.32
CA VAL A 96 15.72 -22.76 -12.79
C VAL A 96 14.72 -22.02 -13.71
N PRO A 97 13.48 -22.53 -13.92
CA PRO A 97 12.49 -21.86 -14.76
C PRO A 97 12.21 -20.41 -14.32
N LYS A 98 11.95 -19.53 -15.30
CA LYS A 98 11.69 -18.08 -15.07
C LYS A 98 10.54 -17.79 -14.09
N PHE A 99 9.64 -18.75 -13.90
CA PHE A 99 8.58 -18.71 -12.89
C PHE A 99 9.12 -18.40 -11.49
N TYR A 100 10.24 -19.00 -11.09
CA TYR A 100 10.83 -18.76 -9.77
C TYR A 100 11.41 -17.36 -9.65
N SER A 101 11.97 -16.81 -10.74
CA SER A 101 12.41 -15.41 -10.79
C SER A 101 11.24 -14.45 -10.62
N LEU A 102 10.08 -14.73 -11.24
CA LEU A 102 8.85 -13.96 -11.02
C LEU A 102 8.43 -14.01 -9.53
N LEU A 103 8.45 -15.19 -8.91
CA LEU A 103 8.12 -15.34 -7.49
C LEU A 103 9.10 -14.55 -6.61
N THR A 104 10.41 -14.62 -6.89
CA THR A 104 11.44 -13.85 -6.17
C THR A 104 11.18 -12.35 -6.25
N VAL A 105 10.89 -11.83 -7.44
CA VAL A 105 10.57 -10.40 -7.65
C VAL A 105 9.33 -9.98 -6.85
N ARG A 106 8.27 -10.80 -6.87
CA ARG A 106 7.03 -10.54 -6.12
C ARG A 106 7.23 -10.57 -4.61
N LEU A 107 7.99 -11.54 -4.11
CA LEU A 107 8.35 -11.63 -2.69
C LEU A 107 9.24 -10.44 -2.27
N THR A 108 10.16 -10.02 -3.13
CA THR A 108 11.01 -8.84 -2.89
C THR A 108 10.17 -7.57 -2.76
N LEU A 109 9.21 -7.36 -3.67
CA LEU A 109 8.26 -6.24 -3.59
C LEU A 109 7.42 -6.32 -2.30
N SER A 110 6.91 -7.50 -1.97
CA SER A 110 6.15 -7.71 -0.73
C SER A 110 6.99 -7.38 0.50
N CYS A 111 8.26 -7.79 0.54
CA CYS A 111 9.18 -7.41 1.61
C CYS A 111 9.35 -5.89 1.74
N VAL A 112 9.53 -5.17 0.62
CA VAL A 112 9.64 -3.70 0.63
C VAL A 112 8.36 -3.06 1.19
N THR A 113 7.20 -3.47 0.71
CA THR A 113 5.90 -2.96 1.19
C THR A 113 5.69 -3.29 2.67
N LEU A 114 5.98 -4.52 3.12
CA LEU A 114 5.85 -4.93 4.52
C LEU A 114 6.85 -4.22 5.43
N MET A 115 8.06 -3.89 4.96
CA MET A 115 9.00 -3.07 5.71
C MET A 115 8.50 -1.65 5.91
N SER A 116 7.91 -1.02 4.89
CA SER A 116 7.24 0.27 5.09
C SER A 116 6.09 0.18 6.11
N LEU A 117 5.31 -0.92 6.08
CA LEU A 117 4.19 -1.14 6.99
C LEU A 117 4.68 -1.40 8.42
N ARG A 118 5.82 -2.08 8.60
CA ARG A 118 6.49 -2.25 9.89
C ARG A 118 6.89 -0.89 10.47
N LEU A 119 7.46 0.01 9.67
CA LEU A 119 7.80 1.35 10.14
C LEU A 119 6.58 2.08 10.66
N LEU A 120 5.44 1.99 9.97
CA LEU A 120 4.16 2.51 10.45
C LEU A 120 3.72 1.84 11.76
N ARG A 121 3.72 0.50 11.83
CA ARG A 121 3.35 -0.28 13.02
C ARG A 121 4.15 0.14 14.25
N VAL A 122 5.47 0.32 14.11
CA VAL A 122 6.34 0.76 15.21
C VAL A 122 5.92 2.13 15.74
N GLN A 123 5.46 3.04 14.89
CA GLN A 123 4.94 4.34 15.35
C GLN A 123 3.57 4.21 16.00
N VAL A 124 2.69 3.33 15.51
CA VAL A 124 1.41 3.02 16.15
C VAL A 124 1.63 2.51 17.57
N LYS A 125 2.58 1.57 17.75
CA LYS A 125 3.00 1.07 19.07
C LYS A 125 3.47 2.19 19.98
N LYS A 126 4.36 3.06 19.49
CA LYS A 126 4.92 4.17 20.27
C LYS A 126 3.86 5.19 20.69
N LYS A 127 2.88 5.46 19.83
CA LYS A 127 1.86 6.49 20.05
C LYS A 127 0.64 6.01 20.82
N PHE A 128 0.21 4.77 20.58
CA PHE A 128 -1.06 4.23 21.09
C PHE A 128 -0.89 2.98 21.97
N GLY A 129 0.31 2.43 22.09
CA GLY A 129 0.65 1.30 22.95
C GLY A 129 0.61 -0.07 22.25
N HIS A 130 1.05 -1.10 23.00
CA HIS A 130 1.21 -2.47 22.51
C HIS A 130 -0.11 -3.13 22.06
N GLN A 131 -1.22 -2.83 22.74
CA GLN A 131 -2.51 -3.43 22.39
C GLN A 131 -3.04 -2.90 21.05
N ALA A 132 -2.86 -1.60 20.76
CA ALA A 132 -3.21 -1.02 19.46
C ALA A 132 -2.36 -1.62 18.33
N GLU A 133 -1.06 -1.81 18.57
CA GLU A 133 -0.18 -2.53 17.65
C GLU A 133 -0.70 -3.94 17.34
N ALA A 134 -1.03 -4.72 18.36
CA ALA A 134 -1.51 -6.09 18.18
C ALA A 134 -2.79 -6.14 17.35
N PHE A 135 -3.79 -5.31 17.66
CA PHE A 135 -5.03 -5.24 16.87
C PHE A 135 -4.79 -4.72 15.46
N PHE A 136 -3.87 -3.76 15.25
CA PHE A 136 -3.51 -3.29 13.92
C PHE A 136 -2.97 -4.43 13.04
N VAL A 137 -2.08 -5.26 13.60
CA VAL A 137 -1.53 -6.42 12.89
C VAL A 137 -2.60 -7.47 12.62
N VAL A 138 -3.43 -7.81 13.62
CA VAL A 138 -4.51 -8.80 13.47
C VAL A 138 -5.50 -8.36 12.39
N LEU A 139 -5.94 -7.10 12.40
CA LEU A 139 -6.84 -6.56 11.37
C LEU A 139 -6.19 -6.62 9.98
N THR A 140 -4.91 -6.29 9.88
CA THR A 140 -4.16 -6.35 8.61
C THR A 140 -4.02 -7.80 8.12
N ALA A 141 -3.78 -8.76 9.01
CA ALA A 141 -3.65 -10.18 8.67
C ALA A 141 -4.97 -10.78 8.14
N ILE A 142 -6.09 -10.35 8.69
CA ILE A 142 -7.44 -10.83 8.35
C ILE A 142 -7.98 -10.18 7.05
N GLN A 143 -7.36 -9.08 6.61
CA GLN A 143 -7.71 -8.39 5.36
C GLN A 143 -6.97 -8.99 4.16
N PHE A 144 -7.74 -9.45 3.16
CA PHE A 144 -7.19 -10.06 1.96
C PHE A 144 -6.38 -9.06 1.12
N HIS A 145 -7.00 -7.92 0.79
CA HIS A 145 -6.54 -7.04 -0.28
C HIS A 145 -5.13 -6.48 -0.02
N LEU A 146 -4.84 -5.99 1.18
CA LEU A 146 -3.56 -5.34 1.47
C LEU A 146 -2.37 -6.29 1.31
N LEU A 147 -2.45 -7.49 1.90
CA LEU A 147 -1.38 -8.49 1.81
C LEU A 147 -1.31 -9.15 0.44
N PHE A 148 -2.46 -9.44 -0.19
CA PHE A 148 -2.51 -9.95 -1.56
C PHE A 148 -1.82 -9.00 -2.54
N TYR A 149 -2.19 -7.71 -2.51
CA TYR A 149 -1.60 -6.73 -3.42
C TYR A 149 -0.15 -6.38 -3.09
N SER A 150 0.32 -6.60 -1.86
CA SER A 150 1.72 -6.30 -1.50
C SER A 150 2.76 -6.99 -2.39
N SER A 151 2.41 -8.15 -2.96
CA SER A 151 3.28 -8.93 -3.85
C SER A 151 3.12 -8.58 -5.35
N ARG A 152 2.19 -7.67 -5.69
CA ARG A 152 1.79 -7.39 -7.07
C ARG A 152 2.48 -6.13 -7.58
N PRO A 153 3.25 -6.18 -8.68
CA PRO A 153 4.02 -5.05 -9.20
C PRO A 153 3.11 -4.03 -9.92
N LEU A 154 2.25 -3.38 -9.14
CA LEU A 154 1.36 -2.32 -9.57
C LEU A 154 1.94 -0.97 -9.15
N PRO A 155 1.77 0.11 -9.94
CA PRO A 155 2.14 1.47 -9.54
C PRO A 155 1.56 1.87 -8.18
N ASN A 156 0.34 1.40 -7.88
CA ASN A 156 -0.33 1.61 -6.58
C ASN A 156 0.46 1.04 -5.40
N ILE A 157 1.21 -0.04 -5.59
CA ILE A 157 1.90 -0.76 -4.51
C ILE A 157 3.27 -0.17 -4.25
N PHE A 158 3.95 0.30 -5.30
CA PHE A 158 5.10 1.18 -5.16
C PHE A 158 4.74 2.48 -4.41
N ALA A 159 3.64 3.12 -4.81
CA ALA A 159 3.12 4.30 -4.11
C ALA A 159 2.73 3.97 -2.65
N LEU A 160 2.09 2.83 -2.40
CA LEU A 160 1.70 2.38 -1.05
C LEU A 160 2.90 2.27 -0.10
N ALA A 161 4.04 1.77 -0.57
CA ALA A 161 5.25 1.69 0.25
C ALA A 161 5.71 3.08 0.73
N LEU A 162 5.64 4.08 -0.15
CA LEU A 162 5.94 5.48 0.20
C LEU A 162 4.87 6.12 1.06
N VAL A 163 3.58 5.79 0.85
CA VAL A 163 2.47 6.27 1.69
C VAL A 163 2.59 5.74 3.12
N ASN A 164 2.92 4.45 3.31
CA ASN A 164 3.20 3.88 4.63
C ASN A 164 4.37 4.59 5.32
N LEU A 165 5.43 4.90 4.57
CA LEU A 165 6.58 5.65 5.07
C LEU A 165 6.19 7.09 5.47
N ALA A 166 5.39 7.76 4.64
CA ALA A 166 4.83 9.08 4.93
C ALA A 166 4.01 9.08 6.22
N TYR A 167 3.14 8.09 6.43
CA TYR A 167 2.38 7.92 7.66
C TYR A 167 3.27 7.66 8.88
N SER A 168 4.34 6.87 8.72
CA SER A 168 5.33 6.67 9.79
C SER A 168 6.01 7.98 10.18
N PHE A 169 6.47 8.77 9.21
CA PHE A 169 7.05 10.09 9.47
C PHE A 169 6.03 11.05 10.09
N TRP A 170 4.77 10.96 9.69
CA TRP A 170 3.71 11.82 10.21
C TRP A 170 3.41 11.52 11.68
N PHE A 171 3.36 10.25 12.06
CA PHE A 171 3.25 9.87 13.47
C PHE A 171 4.50 10.19 14.29
N LYS A 172 5.68 10.15 13.68
CA LYS A 172 6.94 10.56 14.30
C LYS A 172 7.04 12.09 14.50
N GLY A 173 6.21 12.88 13.83
CA GLY A 173 6.27 14.35 13.85
C GLY A 173 7.27 14.95 12.85
N SER A 174 7.78 14.16 11.90
CA SER A 174 8.69 14.63 10.84
C SER A 174 7.90 15.06 9.60
N TYR A 175 7.26 16.22 9.69
CA TYR A 175 6.27 16.67 8.71
C TYR A 175 6.85 16.94 7.31
N LEU A 176 8.06 17.51 7.21
CA LEU A 176 8.72 17.71 5.91
C LEU A 176 9.05 16.38 5.22
N CYS A 177 9.46 15.35 5.98
CA CYS A 177 9.70 14.02 5.43
C CYS A 177 8.40 13.37 4.95
N THR A 178 7.28 13.60 5.65
CA THR A 178 5.94 13.18 5.19
C THR A 178 5.59 13.81 3.85
N LEU A 179 5.76 15.13 3.70
CA LEU A 179 5.52 15.82 2.43
C LEU A 179 6.41 15.25 1.31
N ARG A 180 7.71 15.09 1.56
CA ARG A 180 8.66 14.53 0.59
C ARG A 180 8.25 13.14 0.11
N ALA A 181 7.91 12.24 1.02
CA ALA A 181 7.50 10.88 0.67
C ALA A 181 6.20 10.85 -0.15
N LEU A 182 5.22 11.69 0.18
CA LEU A 182 3.97 11.81 -0.59
C LEU A 182 4.19 12.45 -1.97
N ILE A 183 5.10 13.44 -2.09
CA ILE A 183 5.46 14.04 -3.37
C ILE A 183 6.14 13.01 -4.27
N VAL A 184 7.08 12.22 -3.76
CA VAL A 184 7.71 11.13 -4.53
C VAL A 184 6.64 10.13 -4.99
N ALA A 185 5.72 9.75 -4.11
CA ALA A 185 4.61 8.85 -4.48
C ALA A 185 3.74 9.43 -5.60
N ALA A 186 3.45 10.74 -5.54
CA ALA A 186 2.61 11.43 -6.51
C ALA A 186 3.29 11.65 -7.86
N VAL A 187 4.52 12.17 -7.86
CA VAL A 187 5.23 12.61 -9.07
C VAL A 187 5.81 11.43 -9.85
N VAL A 188 6.31 10.40 -9.15
CA VAL A 188 7.01 9.28 -9.78
C VAL A 188 6.05 8.14 -10.09
N PHE A 189 5.21 7.73 -9.14
CA PHE A 189 4.46 6.47 -9.26
C PHE A 189 3.00 6.63 -9.65
N ARG A 190 2.31 7.62 -9.06
CA ARG A 190 0.88 7.83 -9.24
C ARG A 190 0.44 9.26 -8.99
N CYS A 191 0.15 10.01 -10.04
CA CYS A 191 -0.34 11.39 -9.94
C CYS A 191 -1.55 11.54 -9.02
N ASP A 192 -2.44 10.55 -8.94
CA ASP A 192 -3.64 10.61 -8.09
C ASP A 192 -3.33 10.70 -6.58
N MET A 193 -2.11 10.33 -6.16
CA MET A 193 -1.70 10.51 -4.76
C MET A 193 -1.62 12.00 -4.39
N ILE A 194 -1.71 12.92 -5.35
CA ILE A 194 -1.94 14.34 -5.09
C ILE A 194 -3.24 14.58 -4.29
N LEU A 195 -4.26 13.74 -4.49
CA LEU A 195 -5.52 13.80 -3.75
C LEU A 195 -5.35 13.38 -2.28
N LEU A 196 -4.27 12.69 -1.94
CA LEU A 196 -3.88 12.37 -0.55
C LEU A 196 -2.93 13.43 0.01
N LEU A 197 -1.95 13.87 -0.81
CA LEU A 197 -1.01 14.94 -0.46
C LEU A 197 -1.73 16.23 -0.11
N GLY A 198 -2.75 16.63 -0.89
CA GLY A 198 -3.50 17.87 -0.68
C GLY A 198 -4.15 17.96 0.70
N PRO A 199 -5.04 17.03 1.09
CA PRO A 199 -5.65 16.99 2.42
C PRO A 199 -4.63 16.91 3.56
N ILE A 200 -3.58 16.09 3.44
CA ILE A 200 -2.56 15.97 4.49
C ILE A 200 -1.75 17.26 4.61
N GLY A 201 -1.31 17.82 3.48
CA GLY A 201 -0.59 19.09 3.45
C GLY A 201 -1.42 20.24 4.03
N LEU A 202 -2.71 20.32 3.67
CA LEU A 202 -3.62 21.28 4.27
C LEU A 202 -3.76 21.09 5.78
N ALA A 203 -3.91 19.85 6.25
CA ALA A 203 -3.98 19.56 7.69
C ALA A 203 -2.69 19.97 8.43
N LEU A 204 -1.51 19.79 7.81
CA LEU A 204 -0.23 20.23 8.36
C LEU A 204 -0.11 21.76 8.44
N LEU A 205 -0.61 22.48 7.44
CA LEU A 205 -0.66 23.94 7.43
C LEU A 205 -1.64 24.48 8.47
N LEU A 206 -2.86 23.92 8.53
CA LEU A 206 -3.90 24.33 9.49
C LEU A 206 -3.48 24.06 10.93
N SER A 207 -2.78 22.96 11.19
CA SER A 207 -2.22 22.65 12.51
C SER A 207 -0.96 23.45 12.86
N ARG A 208 -0.50 24.34 11.97
CA ARG A 208 0.77 25.09 12.09
C ARG A 208 1.99 24.18 12.36
N SER A 209 1.92 22.93 11.91
CA SER A 209 3.00 21.94 12.05
C SER A 209 4.17 22.24 11.12
N VAL A 210 3.92 22.96 10.02
CA VAL A 210 4.90 23.41 9.04
C VAL A 210 4.53 24.84 8.62
N SER A 211 5.51 25.73 8.48
CA SER A 211 5.24 27.07 7.95
C SER A 211 4.91 27.01 6.45
N LEU A 212 4.08 27.93 5.96
CA LEU A 212 3.68 27.96 4.55
C LEU A 212 4.90 28.05 3.62
N LEU A 213 5.88 28.88 3.98
CA LEU A 213 7.09 29.07 3.18
C LEU A 213 7.95 27.80 3.13
N GLU A 214 8.13 27.11 4.27
CA GLU A 214 8.86 25.84 4.31
C GLU A 214 8.13 24.75 3.51
N ALA A 215 6.81 24.68 3.61
CA ALA A 215 6.01 23.73 2.85
C ALA A 215 6.17 23.99 1.34
N ILE A 216 6.05 25.24 0.89
CA ILE A 216 6.23 25.61 -0.53
C ILE A 216 7.64 25.29 -1.02
N LYS A 217 8.68 25.70 -0.27
CA LYS A 217 10.08 25.40 -0.61
C LYS A 217 10.32 23.89 -0.71
N CYS A 218 9.81 23.13 0.25
CA CYS A 218 9.92 21.68 0.26
C CYS A 218 9.18 21.04 -0.93
N CYS A 219 7.95 21.49 -1.22
CA CYS A 219 7.15 20.99 -2.33
C CYS A 219 7.83 21.24 -3.68
N ILE A 220 8.25 22.48 -3.93
CA ILE A 220 8.91 22.86 -5.19
C ILE A 220 10.23 22.10 -5.35
N SER A 221 11.11 22.16 -4.35
CA SER A 221 12.43 21.52 -4.43
C SER A 221 12.31 20.00 -4.65
N THR A 222 11.44 19.32 -3.89
CA THR A 222 11.27 17.88 -4.03
C THR A 222 10.64 17.52 -5.37
N THR A 223 9.66 18.29 -5.83
CA THR A 223 9.00 18.06 -7.13
C THR A 223 9.99 18.22 -8.28
N LEU A 224 10.81 19.28 -8.28
CA LEU A 224 11.82 19.48 -9.32
C LEU A 224 12.84 18.34 -9.37
N VAL A 225 13.33 17.90 -8.21
CA VAL A 225 14.25 16.75 -8.12
C VAL A 225 13.58 15.47 -8.63
N CYS A 226 12.33 15.20 -8.24
CA CYS A 226 11.59 14.03 -8.69
C CYS A 226 11.32 14.05 -10.19
N ILE A 227 10.91 15.19 -10.75
CA ILE A 227 10.68 15.38 -12.19
C ILE A 227 12.00 15.18 -12.95
N GLY A 228 13.09 15.81 -12.50
CA GLY A 228 14.40 15.62 -13.12
C GLY A 228 14.83 14.15 -13.14
N PHE A 229 14.61 13.44 -12.04
CA PHE A 229 14.95 12.03 -11.91
C PHE A 229 14.10 11.10 -12.79
N THR A 230 12.76 11.24 -12.78
CA THR A 230 11.87 10.44 -13.63
C THR A 230 12.07 10.75 -15.10
N VAL A 231 12.21 12.02 -15.49
CA VAL A 231 12.47 12.39 -16.88
C VAL A 231 13.81 11.81 -17.33
N LEU A 232 14.86 11.88 -16.52
CA LEU A 232 16.17 11.31 -16.87
C LEU A 232 16.08 9.81 -17.14
N ILE A 233 15.57 9.03 -16.18
CA ILE A 233 15.52 7.58 -16.28
C ILE A 233 14.53 7.15 -17.37
N ASP A 234 13.31 7.65 -17.30
CA ASP A 234 12.24 7.19 -18.17
C ASP A 234 12.46 7.62 -19.62
N SER A 235 13.09 8.78 -19.87
CA SER A 235 13.39 9.18 -21.26
C SER A 235 14.44 8.28 -21.92
N ILE A 236 15.41 7.78 -21.15
CA ILE A 236 16.39 6.80 -21.65
C ILE A 236 15.67 5.49 -22.00
N MET A 237 14.83 4.98 -21.10
CA MET A 237 14.12 3.71 -21.30
C MET A 237 13.12 3.79 -22.45
N TRP A 238 12.38 4.90 -22.56
CA TRP A 238 11.37 5.12 -23.59
C TRP A 238 11.92 5.68 -24.91
N ARG A 239 13.23 5.94 -25.01
CA ARG A 239 13.91 6.51 -26.19
C ARG A 239 13.33 7.85 -26.68
N ARG A 240 12.63 8.58 -25.81
CA ARG A 240 12.04 9.89 -26.10
C ARG A 240 11.85 10.66 -24.80
N ILE A 241 11.96 11.98 -24.85
CA ILE A 241 11.80 12.83 -23.65
C ILE A 241 10.36 12.74 -23.17
N LEU A 242 10.15 12.21 -21.96
CA LEU A 242 8.83 12.15 -21.36
C LEU A 242 8.86 12.10 -19.83
N TRP A 243 7.77 12.59 -19.23
CA TRP A 243 7.42 12.33 -17.83
C TRP A 243 6.19 11.40 -17.83
N PRO A 244 6.31 10.12 -17.40
CA PRO A 244 5.23 9.15 -17.57
C PRO A 244 3.93 9.58 -16.89
N GLU A 245 4.01 10.01 -15.63
CA GLU A 245 2.83 10.39 -14.86
C GLU A 245 2.15 11.67 -15.37
N PHE A 246 2.90 12.58 -16.02
CA PHE A 246 2.27 13.72 -16.70
C PHE A 246 1.45 13.28 -17.91
N GLN A 247 1.92 12.32 -18.69
CA GLN A 247 1.12 11.77 -19.80
C GLN A 247 -0.13 11.04 -19.28
N VAL A 248 -0.03 10.34 -18.14
CA VAL A 248 -1.19 9.73 -17.46
C VAL A 248 -2.20 10.78 -17.00
N LEU A 249 -1.73 11.87 -16.38
CA LEU A 249 -2.57 12.98 -15.96
C LEU A 249 -3.25 13.64 -17.16
N TRP A 250 -2.49 13.92 -18.22
CA TRP A 250 -3.00 14.54 -19.44
C TRP A 250 -4.07 13.66 -20.10
N PHE A 251 -3.79 12.37 -20.27
CA PHE A 251 -4.71 11.43 -20.89
C PHE A 251 -6.02 11.27 -20.10
N ASN A 252 -5.93 11.13 -18.77
CA ASN A 252 -7.13 10.83 -17.96
C ASN A 252 -7.91 12.07 -17.54
N SER A 253 -7.22 13.15 -17.18
CA SER A 253 -7.85 14.36 -16.63
C SER A 253 -8.13 15.42 -17.68
N VAL A 254 -7.25 15.60 -18.68
CA VAL A 254 -7.43 16.64 -19.72
C VAL A 254 -8.24 16.10 -20.88
N LEU A 255 -7.91 14.91 -21.40
CA LEU A 255 -8.66 14.28 -22.49
C LEU A 255 -9.93 13.56 -22.01
N ASN A 256 -10.17 13.52 -20.69
CA ASN A 256 -11.33 12.90 -20.04
C ASN A 256 -11.60 11.44 -20.47
N ARG A 257 -10.56 10.71 -20.88
CA ARG A 257 -10.64 9.30 -21.32
C ARG A 257 -10.78 8.31 -20.16
N SER A 258 -10.82 8.81 -18.92
CA SER A 258 -10.97 7.97 -17.74
C SER A 258 -12.27 7.15 -17.75
N SER A 259 -13.33 7.61 -18.41
CA SER A 259 -14.61 6.90 -18.54
C SER A 259 -14.55 5.65 -19.42
N GLU A 260 -13.56 5.53 -20.30
CA GLU A 260 -13.40 4.39 -21.23
C GLU A 260 -13.07 3.08 -20.51
N TRP A 261 -12.57 3.17 -19.28
CA TRP A 261 -12.23 2.05 -18.42
C TRP A 261 -13.42 1.58 -17.55
N GLY A 262 -14.63 2.05 -17.87
CA GLY A 262 -15.85 1.80 -17.11
C GLY A 262 -16.07 2.81 -15.99
N THR A 263 -17.35 3.04 -15.66
CA THR A 263 -17.76 4.04 -14.66
C THR A 263 -18.51 3.40 -13.51
N HIS A 264 -18.36 3.99 -12.33
CA HIS A 264 -19.07 3.58 -11.12
C HIS A 264 -19.67 4.79 -10.41
N SER A 265 -20.76 4.57 -9.69
CA SER A 265 -21.43 5.62 -8.91
C SER A 265 -20.49 6.25 -7.88
N ILE A 266 -20.78 7.50 -7.47
CA ILE A 266 -19.95 8.26 -6.53
C ILE A 266 -19.80 7.51 -5.20
N HIS A 267 -20.87 6.85 -4.73
CA HIS A 267 -20.87 6.15 -3.44
C HIS A 267 -20.13 4.79 -3.45
N TRP A 268 -19.67 4.30 -4.62
CA TRP A 268 -19.13 2.96 -4.79
C TRP A 268 -17.97 2.63 -3.83
N TYR A 269 -17.11 3.60 -3.53
CA TYR A 269 -16.03 3.35 -2.56
C TYR A 269 -16.55 3.07 -1.15
N PHE A 270 -17.61 3.76 -0.73
CA PHE A 270 -18.21 3.61 0.60
C PHE A 270 -19.17 2.43 0.72
N THR A 271 -19.88 2.09 -0.35
CA THR A 271 -20.87 1.01 -0.35
C THR A 271 -20.27 -0.34 -0.73
N SER A 272 -19.20 -0.35 -1.53
CA SER A 272 -18.64 -1.58 -2.10
C SER A 272 -17.16 -1.77 -1.82
N ALA A 273 -16.30 -0.80 -2.11
CA ALA A 273 -14.84 -1.01 -2.04
C ALA A 273 -14.33 -1.13 -0.59
N LEU A 274 -14.67 -0.16 0.28
CA LEU A 274 -14.23 -0.13 1.67
C LEU A 274 -14.86 -1.27 2.49
N PRO A 275 -16.17 -1.56 2.40
CA PRO A 275 -16.75 -2.72 3.08
C PRO A 275 -16.07 -4.04 2.68
N ARG A 276 -15.75 -4.23 1.40
CA ARG A 276 -15.04 -5.44 0.92
C ARG A 276 -13.57 -5.48 1.31
N SER A 277 -12.89 -4.33 1.38
CA SER A 277 -11.46 -4.27 1.70
C SER A 277 -11.18 -4.42 3.19
N MET A 278 -12.02 -3.81 4.02
CA MET A 278 -11.78 -3.67 5.46
C MET A 278 -12.69 -4.54 6.34
N ILE A 279 -13.91 -4.80 5.88
CA ILE A 279 -14.90 -5.69 6.53
C ILE A 279 -15.13 -5.28 7.98
N VAL A 280 -14.63 -6.04 8.96
CA VAL A 280 -14.82 -5.75 10.39
C VAL A 280 -14.14 -4.43 10.76
N ALA A 281 -13.03 -4.09 10.10
CA ALA A 281 -12.34 -2.84 10.34
C ALA A 281 -13.14 -1.62 9.85
N TYR A 282 -14.08 -1.77 8.91
CA TYR A 282 -14.84 -0.65 8.35
C TYR A 282 -15.77 0.03 9.37
N PRO A 283 -16.71 -0.67 10.05
CA PRO A 283 -17.50 -0.04 11.10
C PRO A 283 -16.63 0.34 12.31
N LEU A 284 -15.62 -0.48 12.65
CA LEU A 284 -14.72 -0.18 13.77
C LEU A 284 -13.91 1.10 13.57
N CYS A 285 -13.49 1.42 12.34
CA CYS A 285 -12.70 2.62 12.09
C CYS A 285 -13.53 3.89 12.32
N MET A 286 -14.82 3.89 11.94
CA MET A 286 -15.72 5.02 12.17
C MET A 286 -15.96 5.25 13.67
N VAL A 287 -16.20 4.18 14.43
CA VAL A 287 -16.31 4.25 15.90
C VAL A 287 -15.01 4.74 16.54
N GLY A 288 -13.85 4.42 15.95
CA GLY A 288 -12.54 4.83 16.47
C GLY A 288 -12.34 6.34 16.48
N ALA A 289 -12.82 7.04 15.44
CA ALA A 289 -12.81 8.51 15.43
C ALA A 289 -13.69 9.12 16.53
N LEU A 290 -14.78 8.45 16.91
CA LEU A 290 -15.69 8.92 17.95
C LEU A 290 -15.10 8.67 19.35
N LEU A 291 -14.48 7.51 19.55
CA LEU A 291 -13.94 7.08 20.85
C LEU A 291 -12.58 7.71 21.20
N ASP A 292 -11.71 7.90 20.20
CA ASP A 292 -10.38 8.47 20.41
C ASP A 292 -10.15 9.68 19.50
N ARG A 293 -10.37 10.88 20.04
CA ARG A 293 -10.19 12.14 19.28
C ARG A 293 -8.75 12.33 18.78
N ARG A 294 -7.76 11.62 19.32
CA ARG A 294 -6.35 11.73 18.89
C ARG A 294 -6.10 11.21 17.48
N ILE A 295 -6.94 10.29 16.97
CA ILE A 295 -6.79 9.78 15.58
C ILE A 295 -7.46 10.67 14.54
N VAL A 296 -8.41 11.52 14.95
CA VAL A 296 -9.22 12.36 14.04
C VAL A 296 -8.37 13.25 13.13
N PRO A 297 -7.30 13.94 13.61
CA PRO A 297 -6.44 14.74 12.74
C PRO A 297 -5.73 13.94 11.63
N TYR A 298 -5.56 12.63 11.82
CA TYR A 298 -4.92 11.73 10.87
C TYR A 298 -5.94 11.05 9.95
N MET A 299 -7.08 10.62 10.50
CA MET A 299 -8.12 9.96 9.73
C MET A 299 -8.84 10.92 8.81
N PHE A 300 -9.14 12.14 9.25
CA PHE A 300 -9.96 13.08 8.48
C PHE A 300 -9.35 13.42 7.10
N PRO A 301 -8.04 13.74 6.98
CA PRO A 301 -7.41 13.94 5.66
C PRO A 301 -7.47 12.70 4.75
N VAL A 302 -7.33 11.51 5.32
CA VAL A 302 -7.41 10.24 4.56
C VAL A 302 -8.84 9.94 4.13
N PHE A 303 -9.83 10.27 4.96
CA PHE A 303 -11.24 10.20 4.60
C PHE A 303 -11.56 11.17 3.47
N LEU A 304 -11.06 12.41 3.54
CA LEU A 304 -11.23 13.41 2.48
C LEU A 304 -10.60 12.94 1.16
N PHE A 305 -9.44 12.27 1.20
CA PHE A 305 -8.86 11.61 0.03
C PHE A 305 -9.85 10.64 -0.65
N VAL A 306 -10.51 9.76 0.11
CA VAL A 306 -11.52 8.84 -0.45
C VAL A 306 -12.73 9.60 -1.03
N VAL A 307 -13.19 10.66 -0.36
CA VAL A 307 -14.29 11.51 -0.86
C VAL A 307 -13.91 12.19 -2.17
N LEU A 308 -12.69 12.74 -2.27
CA LEU A 308 -12.20 13.39 -3.48
C LEU A 308 -12.06 12.38 -4.63
N TYR A 309 -11.48 11.20 -4.35
CA TYR A 309 -11.35 10.14 -5.35
C TYR A 309 -12.71 9.62 -5.81
N SER A 310 -13.72 9.60 -4.93
CA SER A 310 -15.09 9.17 -5.25
C SER A 310 -15.77 10.00 -6.35
N LYS A 311 -15.31 11.23 -6.58
CA LYS A 311 -15.81 12.09 -7.66
C LYS A 311 -15.31 11.67 -9.05
N LEU A 312 -14.24 10.89 -9.14
CA LEU A 312 -13.71 10.41 -10.42
C LEU A 312 -14.60 9.31 -11.01
N PRO A 313 -14.83 9.27 -12.33
CA PRO A 313 -15.78 8.35 -12.96
C PRO A 313 -15.33 6.89 -12.85
N HIS A 314 -14.07 6.62 -13.20
CA HIS A 314 -13.47 5.30 -13.09
C HIS A 314 -12.94 5.04 -11.68
N LYS A 315 -13.25 3.85 -11.15
CA LYS A 315 -12.97 3.49 -9.75
C LYS A 315 -12.48 2.07 -9.65
N GLU A 316 -11.46 1.87 -8.83
CA GLU A 316 -10.94 0.55 -8.51
C GLU A 316 -10.44 0.53 -7.07
N LEU A 317 -10.56 -0.61 -6.40
CA LEU A 317 -10.18 -0.75 -4.99
C LEU A 317 -8.70 -0.42 -4.77
N ARG A 318 -7.82 -0.77 -5.72
CA ARG A 318 -6.38 -0.53 -5.62
C ARG A 318 -6.01 0.97 -5.60
N PHE A 319 -6.86 1.86 -6.10
CA PHE A 319 -6.57 3.28 -6.12
C PHE A 319 -6.64 3.93 -4.74
N ILE A 320 -7.53 3.43 -3.88
CA ILE A 320 -7.67 3.91 -2.49
C ILE A 320 -6.90 3.06 -1.49
N ILE A 321 -6.06 2.12 -1.94
CA ILE A 321 -5.36 1.17 -1.04
C ILE A 321 -4.47 1.89 -0.01
N GLY A 322 -3.94 3.07 -0.37
CA GLY A 322 -3.19 3.93 0.53
C GLY A 322 -3.97 4.39 1.77
N SER A 323 -5.31 4.39 1.73
CA SER A 323 -6.15 4.77 2.87
C SER A 323 -6.29 3.67 3.94
N ILE A 324 -6.18 2.40 3.53
CA ILE A 324 -6.48 1.23 4.37
C ILE A 324 -5.60 1.19 5.63
N PRO A 325 -4.27 1.41 5.57
CA PRO A 325 -3.43 1.39 6.77
C PRO A 325 -3.89 2.38 7.83
N MET A 326 -4.25 3.62 7.46
CA MET A 326 -4.69 4.62 8.44
C MET A 326 -6.06 4.27 9.04
N PHE A 327 -6.98 3.74 8.23
CA PHE A 327 -8.27 3.27 8.75
C PHE A 327 -8.11 2.05 9.67
N ASN A 328 -7.16 1.14 9.39
CA ASN A 328 -6.80 0.05 10.29
C ASN A 328 -6.22 0.54 11.61
N VAL A 329 -5.45 1.63 11.60
CA VAL A 329 -5.00 2.26 12.86
C VAL A 329 -6.21 2.70 13.67
N SER A 330 -7.17 3.42 13.08
CA SER A 330 -8.38 3.83 13.80
C SER A 330 -9.17 2.62 14.35
N ALA A 331 -9.39 1.60 13.52
CA ALA A 331 -10.09 0.39 13.93
C ALA A 331 -9.36 -0.36 15.08
N SER A 332 -8.02 -0.35 15.07
CA SER A 332 -7.21 -0.96 16.13
C SER A 332 -7.38 -0.26 17.48
N LEU A 333 -7.62 1.06 17.49
CA LEU A 333 -7.90 1.81 18.72
C LEU A 333 -9.26 1.43 19.30
N THR A 334 -10.28 1.29 18.45
CA THR A 334 -11.60 0.79 18.86
C THR A 334 -11.49 -0.61 19.46
N ALA A 335 -10.81 -1.51 18.77
CA ALA A 335 -10.61 -2.89 19.23
C ALA A 335 -9.85 -2.94 20.57
N SER A 336 -8.81 -2.12 20.72
CA SER A 336 -8.08 -1.96 21.98
C SER A 336 -8.98 -1.46 23.11
N ARG A 337 -9.86 -0.49 22.83
CA ARG A 337 -10.80 0.04 23.83
C ARG A 337 -11.86 -0.98 24.23
N LEU A 338 -12.39 -1.74 23.27
CA LEU A 338 -13.32 -2.85 23.52
C LEU A 338 -12.67 -3.91 24.40
N TYR A 339 -11.44 -4.32 24.07
CA TYR A 339 -10.69 -5.30 24.86
C TYR A 339 -10.44 -4.84 26.30
N ASN A 340 -10.05 -3.58 26.51
CA ASN A 340 -9.79 -3.06 27.85
C ASN A 340 -11.06 -2.95 28.71
N ASN A 341 -12.21 -2.67 28.10
CA ASN A 341 -13.48 -2.54 28.82
C ASN A 341 -14.32 -3.83 28.83
N ARG A 342 -13.79 -4.97 28.35
CA ARG A 342 -14.52 -6.25 28.19
C ARG A 342 -15.21 -6.76 29.46
N LYS A 343 -14.77 -6.34 30.66
CA LYS A 343 -15.37 -6.73 31.95
C LYS A 343 -16.62 -5.93 32.32
N LYS A 344 -16.94 -4.84 31.61
CA LYS A 344 -18.13 -4.01 31.85
C LYS A 344 -19.34 -4.56 31.09
N ALA A 345 -20.52 -4.48 31.71
CA ALA A 345 -21.78 -4.84 31.06
C ALA A 345 -21.98 -4.00 29.76
N GLY A 346 -22.51 -4.62 28.71
CA GLY A 346 -22.64 -4.03 27.35
C GLY A 346 -21.34 -4.07 26.51
N TRP A 347 -20.19 -3.72 27.11
CA TRP A 347 -18.90 -3.80 26.43
C TRP A 347 -18.45 -5.24 26.17
N ASN A 348 -18.82 -6.16 27.05
CA ASN A 348 -18.57 -7.58 26.85
C ASN A 348 -19.26 -8.10 25.57
N LEU A 349 -20.53 -7.75 25.34
CA LEU A 349 -21.26 -8.15 24.14
C LEU A 349 -20.59 -7.62 22.87
N LEU A 350 -20.21 -6.34 22.85
CA LEU A 350 -19.50 -5.73 21.71
C LEU A 350 -18.14 -6.40 21.45
N PHE A 351 -17.43 -6.78 22.50
CA PHE A 351 -16.17 -7.50 22.38
C PHE A 351 -16.37 -8.92 21.82
N ILE A 352 -17.40 -9.65 22.28
CA ILE A 352 -17.76 -10.98 21.76
C ILE A 352 -18.17 -10.88 20.28
N LEU A 353 -18.99 -9.89 19.91
CA LEU A 353 -19.38 -9.64 18.52
C LEU A 353 -18.16 -9.34 17.64
N MET A 354 -17.21 -8.55 18.13
CA MET A 354 -15.95 -8.28 17.41
C MET A 354 -15.14 -9.55 17.19
N LEU A 355 -15.00 -10.40 18.21
CA LEU A 355 -14.30 -11.69 18.08
C LEU A 355 -15.02 -12.64 17.11
N GLY A 356 -16.35 -12.72 17.19
CA GLY A 356 -17.16 -13.48 16.25
C GLY A 356 -16.96 -13.01 14.82
N ALA A 357 -16.92 -11.69 14.59
CA ALA A 357 -16.66 -11.11 13.28
C ALA A 357 -15.23 -11.41 12.77
N PHE A 358 -14.22 -11.42 13.64
CA PHE A 358 -12.87 -11.84 13.27
C PHE A 358 -12.82 -13.31 12.88
N LEU A 359 -13.48 -14.20 13.64
CA LEU A 359 -13.54 -15.64 13.35
C LEU A 359 -14.25 -15.91 12.03
N VAL A 360 -15.47 -15.38 11.84
CA VAL A 360 -16.23 -15.50 10.58
C VAL A 360 -15.36 -15.08 9.40
N ARG A 361 -14.57 -14.01 9.57
CA ARG A 361 -13.71 -13.54 8.51
C ARG A 361 -12.51 -14.45 8.24
N ILE A 362 -11.85 -15.01 9.25
CA ILE A 362 -10.78 -15.99 9.03
C ILE A 362 -11.31 -17.15 8.17
N PHE A 363 -12.48 -17.70 8.52
CA PHE A 363 -13.11 -18.78 7.75
C PHE A 363 -13.56 -18.36 6.34
N TYR A 364 -14.14 -17.16 6.19
CA TYR A 364 -14.66 -16.69 4.90
C TYR A 364 -13.57 -16.19 3.94
N CYS A 365 -12.47 -15.63 4.46
CA CYS A 365 -11.38 -15.07 3.65
C CYS A 365 -10.54 -16.16 3.00
N ASP A 366 -10.18 -17.18 3.77
CA ASP A 366 -9.34 -18.27 3.27
C ASP A 366 -10.12 -19.13 2.28
N PHE A 367 -11.42 -19.36 2.51
CA PHE A 367 -12.21 -20.19 1.60
C PHE A 367 -12.69 -19.41 0.36
N HIS A 368 -13.28 -18.21 0.52
CA HIS A 368 -13.87 -17.47 -0.59
C HIS A 368 -12.85 -16.70 -1.44
N GLY A 369 -11.75 -16.21 -0.84
CA GLY A 369 -10.67 -15.56 -1.60
C GLY A 369 -9.94 -16.54 -2.51
N ILE A 370 -9.72 -17.76 -2.04
CA ILE A 370 -9.17 -18.88 -2.82
C ILE A 370 -10.21 -19.36 -3.85
N LEU A 371 -11.49 -19.50 -3.49
CA LEU A 371 -12.55 -19.88 -4.43
C LEU A 371 -12.80 -18.85 -5.53
N GLN A 372 -12.68 -17.55 -5.24
CA GLN A 372 -12.81 -16.52 -6.27
C GLN A 372 -11.64 -16.66 -7.25
N GLN A 373 -10.41 -16.90 -6.78
CA GLN A 373 -9.28 -17.21 -7.66
C GLN A 373 -9.45 -18.52 -8.44
N LEU A 374 -10.00 -19.58 -7.83
CA LEU A 374 -10.36 -20.83 -8.51
C LEU A 374 -11.48 -20.65 -9.53
N SER A 375 -12.43 -19.74 -9.30
CA SER A 375 -13.48 -19.38 -10.25
C SER A 375 -12.90 -18.62 -11.45
N TRP A 376 -11.97 -17.69 -11.22
CA TRP A 376 -11.18 -17.07 -12.29
C TRP A 376 -10.33 -18.11 -13.05
N TRP A 377 -9.81 -19.13 -12.35
CA TRP A 377 -9.05 -20.24 -12.94
C TRP A 377 -9.91 -21.18 -13.80
N LEU A 378 -11.11 -21.55 -13.33
CA LEU A 378 -12.06 -22.39 -14.07
C LEU A 378 -12.61 -21.68 -15.31
N CYS A 379 -12.81 -20.35 -15.24
CA CYS A 379 -13.28 -19.57 -16.39
C CYS A 379 -12.24 -19.52 -17.52
N PHE A 380 -10.94 -19.55 -17.20
CA PHE A 380 -9.85 -19.57 -18.20
C PHE A 380 -9.61 -20.95 -18.82
N LYS A 381 -10.02 -22.03 -18.17
CA LYS A 381 -9.94 -23.40 -18.73
C LYS A 381 -11.07 -23.73 -19.70
N GLY A 382 -12.10 -22.88 -19.77
CA GLY A 382 -13.23 -23.01 -20.71
C GLY A 382 -13.06 -22.23 -22.01
N SER A 383 -11.92 -21.57 -22.23
CA SER A 383 -11.63 -20.73 -23.40
C SER A 383 -10.33 -21.09 -24.13
N THR A 384 -9.85 -22.33 -23.92
CA THR A 384 -8.91 -23.04 -24.82
C THR A 384 -9.67 -24.15 -25.53
#